data_AF-A0A7G7MJ02-F1
#
_entry.id   AF-A0A7G7MJ02-F1
#
_cell.length_a   1.000
_cell.length_b   1.000
_cell.length_c   1.000
_cell.angle_alpha   90.00
_cell.angle_beta   90.00
_cell.angle_gamma   90.00
#
_symmetry.space_group_name_H-M   'P 1'
#
loop_
_entity.id
_entity.type
_entity.pdbx_description
1 polymer ?
#
loop_
_entity_poly.entity_id
_entity_poly.type
_entity_poly.pdbx_seq_one_letter_code
_entity_poly.pdbx_strand_id
1 'polypeptide(L)'
;MAEHGVPVGLLAAAVERALWAPSVHNTQPWRWRFTASGIELHADPARHLTATDPDGRDLVLSCGAALHHLRVALAAAHLSAHVHRSPHPRTAGT
;
A
#
# COMPACT_ATOMS: atom_id res chain seq x y z
N MET A 1 10.86 -23.48 -19.11
CA MET A 1 11.63 -22.34 -18.58
C MET A 1 10.98 -21.96 -17.26
N ALA A 2 11.70 -22.05 -16.14
CA ALA A 2 11.09 -21.82 -14.83
C ALA A 2 10.71 -20.34 -14.68
N GLU A 3 9.42 -20.08 -14.54
CA GLU A 3 8.86 -18.83 -14.07
C GLU A 3 9.34 -18.54 -12.64
N HIS A 4 10.52 -17.96 -12.53
CA HIS A 4 11.01 -17.44 -11.26
C HIS A 4 10.20 -16.18 -10.96
N GLY A 5 9.25 -16.30 -10.04
CA GLY A 5 8.53 -15.15 -9.49
C GLY A 5 9.49 -14.07 -8.99
N VAL A 6 9.00 -12.83 -8.89
CA VAL A 6 9.83 -11.71 -8.43
C VAL A 6 10.44 -12.04 -7.06
N PRO A 7 11.77 -11.93 -6.89
CA PRO A 7 12.41 -12.24 -5.61
C PRO A 7 11.83 -11.40 -4.48
N VAL A 8 11.48 -12.06 -3.37
CA VAL A 8 10.87 -11.39 -2.20
C VAL A 8 11.74 -10.25 -1.66
N GLY A 9 13.07 -10.36 -1.75
CA GLY A 9 13.99 -9.30 -1.33
C GLY A 9 13.85 -8.01 -2.14
N LEU A 10 13.56 -8.10 -3.44
CA LEU A 10 13.32 -6.93 -4.29
C LEU A 10 11.98 -6.28 -3.91
N LEU A 11 10.95 -7.09 -3.71
CA LEU A 11 9.64 -6.61 -3.23
C LEU A 11 9.76 -5.93 -1.86
N ALA A 12 10.56 -6.49 -0.95
CA ALA A 12 10.81 -5.90 0.36
C ALA A 12 11.53 -4.55 0.27
N ALA A 13 12.60 -4.45 -0.54
CA ALA A 13 13.31 -3.20 -0.77
C ALA A 13 12.39 -2.11 -1.36
N ALA A 14 11.47 -2.48 -2.27
CA ALA A 14 10.49 -1.54 -2.81
C ALA A 14 9.49 -1.07 -1.73
N VAL A 15 9.06 -1.96 -0.83
CA VAL A 15 8.22 -1.60 0.32
C VAL A 15 8.96 -0.68 1.28
N GLU A 16 10.25 -0.91 1.57
CA GLU A 16 11.06 -0.02 2.39
C GLU A 16 11.09 1.41 1.84
N ARG A 17 11.14 1.58 0.52
CA ARG A 17 11.00 2.91 -0.11
C ARG A 17 9.60 3.48 0.06
N ALA A 18 8.56 2.65 0.00
CA ALA A 18 7.18 3.05 0.21
C ALA A 18 6.92 3.58 1.62
N LEU A 19 7.66 3.12 2.64
CA LEU A 19 7.53 3.60 4.02
C LEU A 19 7.87 5.08 4.19
N TRP A 20 8.58 5.70 3.24
CA TRP A 20 8.91 7.13 3.24
C TRP A 20 7.79 8.01 2.66
N ALA A 21 6.64 7.44 2.34
CA ALA A 21 5.50 8.21 1.86
C ALA A 21 5.01 9.22 2.90
N PRO A 22 4.58 10.42 2.46
CA PRO A 22 3.87 11.32 3.35
C PRO A 22 2.56 10.67 3.82
N SER A 23 2.18 10.94 5.06
CA SER A 23 0.89 10.55 5.62
C SER A 23 0.36 11.64 6.53
N VAL A 24 -0.97 11.67 6.69
CA VAL A 24 -1.63 12.59 7.61
C VAL A 24 -1.03 12.47 9.01
N HIS A 25 -0.52 13.58 9.55
CA HIS A 25 0.18 13.63 10.85
C HIS A 25 1.28 12.57 11.04
N ASN A 26 1.91 12.10 9.97
CA ASN A 26 2.90 11.01 9.98
C ASN A 26 2.39 9.69 10.63
N THR A 27 1.09 9.46 10.60
CA THR A 27 0.43 8.28 11.20
C THR A 27 0.84 6.97 10.54
N GLN A 28 1.25 7.02 9.27
CA GLN A 28 1.65 5.88 8.45
C GLN A 28 0.61 4.74 8.51
N PRO A 29 -0.65 4.98 8.08
CA PRO A 29 -1.78 4.11 8.35
C PRO A 29 -1.89 2.94 7.35
N TRP A 30 -0.76 2.33 6.98
CA TRP A 30 -0.69 1.24 6.02
C TRP A 30 -0.16 -0.04 6.64
N ARG A 31 -0.71 -1.17 6.18
CA ARG A 31 -0.23 -2.53 6.47
C ARG A 31 0.10 -3.23 5.16
N TRP A 32 1.33 -3.71 5.07
CA TRP A 32 1.82 -4.48 3.92
C TRP A 32 1.76 -5.97 4.23
N ARG A 33 1.28 -6.75 3.26
CA ARG A 33 1.29 -8.21 3.33
C ARG A 33 1.89 -8.79 2.04
N PHE A 34 2.91 -9.62 2.20
CA PHE A 34 3.48 -10.38 1.08
C PHE A 34 2.69 -11.68 0.91
N THR A 35 2.38 -12.00 -0.34
CA THR A 35 1.62 -13.20 -0.73
C THR A 35 2.36 -13.92 -1.85
N ALA A 36 1.94 -15.14 -2.18
CA ALA A 36 2.50 -15.87 -3.31
C ALA A 36 2.25 -15.18 -4.67
N SER A 37 1.20 -14.35 -4.77
CA SER A 37 0.79 -13.67 -6.00
C SER A 37 1.16 -12.18 -6.05
N GLY A 38 1.82 -11.64 -5.02
CA GLY A 38 2.24 -10.24 -4.99
C GLY A 38 2.18 -9.59 -3.61
N ILE A 39 1.99 -8.28 -3.58
CA ILE A 39 1.91 -7.46 -2.37
C ILE A 39 0.49 -6.93 -2.21
N GLU A 40 -0.08 -7.08 -1.02
CA GLU A 40 -1.31 -6.42 -0.62
C GLU A 40 -1.01 -5.19 0.25
N LEU A 41 -1.74 -4.12 0.01
CA LEU A 41 -1.76 -2.91 0.83
C LEU A 41 -3.14 -2.78 1.47
N HIS A 42 -3.17 -2.73 2.81
CA HIS A 42 -4.37 -2.52 3.58
C HIS A 42 -4.27 -1.24 4.38
N ALA A 43 -5.38 -0.51 4.47
CA ALA A 43 -5.52 0.54 5.47
C ALA A 43 -5.42 -0.04 6.89
N ASP A 44 -4.85 0.70 7.83
CA ASP A 44 -4.83 0.38 9.25
C ASP A 44 -5.85 1.22 10.03
N PRO A 45 -7.04 0.68 10.36
CA PRO A 45 -8.05 1.41 11.13
C PRO A 45 -7.58 1.80 12.53
N ALA A 46 -6.60 1.09 13.10
CA ALA A 46 -6.06 1.43 14.43
C ALA A 46 -5.24 2.73 14.41
N ARG A 47 -4.88 3.22 13.21
CA ARG A 47 -4.17 4.49 12.98
C ARG A 47 -5.09 5.57 12.41
N HIS A 48 -6.40 5.34 12.37
CA HIS A 48 -7.38 6.29 11.88
C HIS A 48 -7.61 7.42 12.90
N LEU A 49 -7.46 8.66 12.46
CA LEU A 49 -7.68 9.85 13.28
C LEU A 49 -9.10 10.37 13.11
N THR A 50 -10.08 9.65 13.65
CA THR A 50 -11.51 9.93 13.44
C THR A 50 -11.93 11.36 13.83
N ALA A 51 -11.23 12.01 14.76
CA ALA A 51 -11.51 13.39 15.15
C ALA A 51 -11.24 14.42 14.04
N THR A 52 -10.20 14.20 13.22
CA THR A 52 -9.82 15.11 12.13
C THR A 52 -10.19 14.57 10.75
N ASP A 53 -10.34 13.26 10.61
CA ASP A 53 -10.69 12.55 9.39
C ASP A 53 -11.89 11.62 9.62
N PRO A 54 -13.10 12.11 9.89
CA PRO A 54 -14.24 11.25 10.25
C PRO A 54 -14.62 10.25 9.14
N ASP A 55 -14.42 10.63 7.87
CA ASP A 55 -14.76 9.81 6.70
C ASP A 55 -13.63 8.83 6.29
N GLY A 56 -12.44 8.92 6.90
CA GLY A 56 -11.28 8.09 6.53
C GLY A 56 -10.61 8.47 5.21
N ARG A 57 -10.87 9.67 4.69
CA ARG A 57 -10.33 10.13 3.40
C ARG A 57 -8.83 10.36 3.50
N ASP A 58 -8.36 11.00 4.56
CA ASP A 58 -6.94 11.29 4.75
C ASP A 58 -6.14 10.01 5.01
N LEU A 59 -6.74 9.06 5.72
CA LEU A 59 -6.20 7.72 5.88
C LEU A 59 -6.04 7.01 4.52
N VAL A 60 -7.08 7.01 3.68
CA VAL A 60 -7.01 6.38 2.34
C VAL A 60 -6.03 7.11 1.43
N LEU A 61 -5.98 8.45 1.47
CA LEU A 61 -5.02 9.25 0.73
C LEU A 61 -3.57 8.93 1.12
N SER A 62 -3.32 8.75 2.43
CA SER A 62 -2.02 8.34 2.95
C SER A 62 -1.61 6.95 2.40
N CYS A 63 -2.52 5.97 2.41
CA CYS A 63 -2.27 4.68 1.76
C CYS A 63 -2.01 4.83 0.25
N GLY A 64 -2.75 5.72 -0.43
CA GLY A 64 -2.54 6.02 -1.84
C GLY A 64 -1.14 6.57 -2.13
N ALA A 65 -0.62 7.44 -1.27
CA ALA A 65 0.75 7.95 -1.35
C ALA A 65 1.79 6.83 -1.19
N ALA A 66 1.61 5.96 -0.19
CA ALA A 66 2.47 4.79 0.02
C ALA A 66 2.45 3.83 -1.18
N LEU A 67 1.28 3.55 -1.74
CA LEU A 67 1.13 2.75 -2.96
C LEU A 67 1.85 3.38 -4.15
N HIS A 68 1.78 4.70 -4.30
CA HIS A 68 2.49 5.40 -5.36
C HIS A 68 4.01 5.28 -5.21
N HIS A 69 4.55 5.49 -4.01
CA HIS A 69 5.98 5.29 -3.75
C HIS A 69 6.43 3.86 -4.03
N LEU A 70 5.64 2.84 -3.65
CA LEU A 70 5.93 1.45 -4.02
C LEU A 70 6.05 1.28 -5.54
N ARG A 71 5.08 1.81 -6.30
CA ARG A 71 5.08 1.70 -7.78
C ARG A 71 6.30 2.39 -8.40
N VAL A 72 6.69 3.56 -7.89
CA VAL A 72 7.89 4.27 -8.35
C VAL A 72 9.15 3.45 -8.05
N ALA A 73 9.25 2.87 -6.85
CA ALA A 73 10.39 2.04 -6.48
C ALA A 73 10.48 0.76 -7.34
N LEU A 74 9.36 0.10 -7.62
CA LEU A 74 9.30 -1.05 -8.51
C LEU A 74 9.69 -0.68 -9.94
N ALA A 75 9.20 0.46 -10.45
CA ALA A 75 9.56 0.95 -11.78
C ALA A 75 11.06 1.25 -11.90
N ALA A 76 11.68 1.83 -10.86
CA ALA A 76 13.13 2.05 -10.80
C ALA A 76 13.93 0.73 -10.80
N ALA A 77 13.33 -0.36 -10.32
CA ALA A 77 13.87 -1.72 -10.40
C ALA A 77 13.47 -2.46 -11.70
N HIS A 78 12.93 -1.75 -12.70
CA HIS A 78 12.45 -2.30 -13.98
C HIS A 78 11.32 -3.33 -13.85
N LEU A 79 10.55 -3.27 -12.76
CA LEU A 79 9.36 -4.09 -12.55
C LEU A 79 8.09 -3.31 -12.82
N SER A 80 7.21 -3.89 -13.64
CA SER A 80 5.86 -3.37 -13.84
C SER A 80 4.92 -3.90 -12.76
N ALA A 81 4.09 -3.02 -12.19
CA ALA A 81 3.11 -3.37 -11.17
C ALA A 81 1.68 -3.12 -11.69
N HIS A 82 0.85 -4.17 -11.70
CA HIS A 82 -0.58 -4.04 -11.93
C HIS A 82 -1.30 -3.86 -10.59
N VAL A 83 -2.13 -2.81 -10.47
CA VAL A 83 -2.80 -2.47 -9.21
C VAL A 83 -4.28 -2.78 -9.31
N HIS A 84 -4.73 -3.75 -8.53
CA HIS A 84 -6.14 -3.99 -8.27
C HIS A 84 -6.57 -3.17 -7.05
N ARG A 85 -7.35 -2.10 -7.27
CA ARG A 85 -7.88 -1.26 -6.18
C ARG A 85 -9.18 -1.85 -5.66
N SER A 86 -9.42 -1.75 -4.36
CA SER A 86 -10.68 -2.13 -3.71
C SER A 86 -11.22 -3.49 -4.20
N PRO A 87 -10.45 -4.58 -4.05
CA PRO A 87 -10.90 -5.91 -4.50
C PRO A 87 -12.13 -6.40 -3.72
N HIS A 88 -12.43 -5.78 -2.57
CA HIS A 88 -13.65 -6.00 -1.80
C HIS A 88 -14.43 -4.68 -1.76
N PRO A 89 -15.69 -4.64 -2.24
CA PRO A 89 -16.50 -3.44 -2.12
C PRO A 89 -16.71 -3.11 -0.64
N ARG A 90 -16.55 -1.83 -0.28
CA ARG A 90 -16.97 -1.34 1.03
C ARG A 90 -18.49 -1.48 1.08
N THR A 91 -18.98 -2.45 1.84
CA THR A 91 -20.38 -2.45 2.27
C THR A 91 -20.59 -1.15 3.04
N ALA A 92 -21.39 -0.24 2.48
CA ALA A 92 -21.86 0.91 3.23
C ALA A 92 -22.66 0.35 4.42
N GLY A 93 -22.18 0.59 5.64
CA GLY A 93 -22.95 0.29 6.84
C GLY A 93 -24.19 1.20 6.87
N THR A 94 -25.34 0.56 7.06
CA THR A 94 -26.63 1.16 7.41
C THR A 94 -26.55 1.99 8.68
#